data_AF-A0A7J6SEE2-F1
#
_entry.id   AF-A0A7J6SEE2-F1
#
_cell.length_a   1.000
_cell.length_b   1.000
_cell.length_c   1.000
_cell.angle_alpha   90.00
_cell.angle_beta   90.00
_cell.angle_gamma   90.00
#
_symmetry.space_group_name_H-M   'P 1'
#
loop_
_entity.id
_entity.type
_entity.pdbx_description
1 polymer ?
#
loop_
_entity_poly.entity_id
_entity_poly.type
_entity_poly.pdbx_seq_one_letter_code
_entity_poly.pdbx_strand_id
1 'polypeptide(L)'
;YATENVSKLLVGNKTDLTSKKVVTYDEGKELADQLGIPFLETSAKNSHNVEQAFIEMSREIKARVKTAPQPSRSGAGGPARLRFLLKNRELSRFCELIMMCDPSVVHELNLTGPYSLFVPHNNAFDRVKGGYEHVKATIEANPDKGRDFIRNHSIRGNIILNRMIKRPENRPMFTLSQTPIRVERTKRATECSPAEYHLLSVHKDGSAADTLPCRMLRWDIRCCNGLLHVIDGPLFVFEG
;
A
#
# COMPACT_ATOMS: atom_id res chain seq x y z
N TYR A 1 -19.80 6.78 -7.37
CA TYR A 1 -19.89 7.06 -5.92
C TYR A 1 -18.50 7.28 -5.36
N ALA A 2 -18.20 8.50 -4.90
CA ALA A 2 -16.95 8.84 -4.23
C ALA A 2 -17.29 9.18 -2.77
N THR A 3 -16.59 8.56 -1.82
CA THR A 3 -16.75 8.79 -0.38
C THR A 3 -16.74 10.28 -0.04
N GLU A 4 -17.58 10.71 0.90
CA GLU A 4 -17.83 12.11 1.28
C GLU A 4 -16.57 12.91 1.65
N ASN A 5 -15.45 12.22 1.93
CA ASN A 5 -14.17 12.82 2.34
C ASN A 5 -13.14 13.02 1.20
N VAL A 6 -13.55 13.00 -0.07
CA VAL A 6 -12.63 13.15 -1.22
C VAL A 6 -12.70 14.57 -1.79
N SER A 7 -11.55 15.23 -1.99
CA SER A 7 -11.47 16.47 -2.76
C SER A 7 -11.69 16.15 -4.23
N LYS A 8 -12.64 16.85 -4.86
CA LYS A 8 -13.04 16.64 -6.24
C LYS A 8 -12.81 17.93 -7.01
N LEU A 9 -12.11 17.84 -8.14
CA LEU A 9 -11.90 18.92 -9.08
C LEU A 9 -12.40 18.44 -10.44
N LEU A 10 -13.27 19.19 -11.09
CA LEU A 10 -13.68 18.92 -12.46
C LEU A 10 -12.63 19.51 -13.41
N VAL A 11 -12.06 18.67 -14.27
CA VAL A 11 -11.02 19.09 -15.22
C VAL A 11 -11.49 18.90 -16.66
N GLY A 12 -11.63 20.00 -17.38
CA GLY A 12 -11.81 19.99 -18.83
C GLY A 12 -10.46 19.74 -19.51
N ASN A 13 -10.28 18.58 -20.14
CA ASN A 13 -9.02 18.24 -20.83
C ASN A 13 -9.05 18.62 -22.31
N LYS A 14 -7.86 18.86 -22.90
CA LYS A 14 -7.65 19.10 -24.35
C LYS A 14 -8.24 20.42 -24.85
N THR A 15 -8.05 21.50 -24.10
CA THR A 15 -8.54 22.84 -24.45
C THR A 15 -7.89 23.42 -25.71
N ASP A 16 -6.78 22.82 -26.17
CA ASP A 16 -6.11 23.14 -27.43
C ASP A 16 -6.89 22.71 -28.68
N LEU A 17 -7.85 21.78 -28.54
CA LEU A 17 -8.67 21.26 -29.66
C LEU A 17 -10.04 21.95 -29.71
N THR A 18 -10.03 23.28 -29.87
CA THR A 18 -11.25 24.11 -29.94
C THR A 18 -12.22 23.67 -31.04
N SER A 19 -11.71 23.15 -32.16
CA SER A 19 -12.50 22.66 -33.30
C SER A 19 -13.22 21.32 -33.05
N LYS A 20 -12.85 20.57 -32.00
CA LYS A 20 -13.52 19.34 -31.57
C LYS A 20 -14.18 19.47 -30.20
N LYS A 21 -14.32 20.71 -29.70
CA LYS A 21 -14.91 21.00 -28.41
C LYS A 21 -16.42 20.82 -28.51
N VAL A 22 -16.94 19.80 -27.83
CA VAL A 22 -18.38 19.46 -27.79
C VAL A 22 -19.07 20.11 -26.59
N VAL A 23 -18.31 20.50 -25.57
CA VAL A 23 -18.81 21.11 -24.33
C VAL A 23 -18.10 22.45 -24.15
N THR A 24 -18.86 23.52 -24.03
CA THR A 24 -18.36 24.88 -23.81
C THR A 24 -17.81 25.05 -22.38
N TYR A 25 -17.06 26.14 -22.15
CA TYR A 25 -16.57 26.44 -20.81
C TYR A 25 -17.72 26.66 -19.83
N ASP A 26 -18.77 27.36 -20.29
CA ASP A 26 -19.92 27.72 -19.46
C ASP A 26 -20.72 26.48 -19.03
N GLU A 27 -20.96 25.54 -19.94
CA GLU A 27 -21.61 24.25 -19.61
C GLU A 27 -20.79 23.43 -18.61
N GLY A 28 -19.46 23.41 -18.76
CA GLY A 28 -18.57 22.74 -17.82
C GLY A 28 -18.57 23.39 -16.44
N LYS A 29 -18.66 24.72 -16.40
CA LYS A 29 -18.74 25.49 -15.15
C LYS A 29 -20.09 25.34 -14.46
N GLU A 30 -21.19 25.39 -15.19
CA GLU A 30 -22.53 25.15 -14.64
C GLU A 30 -22.63 23.75 -14.01
N LEU A 31 -22.08 22.72 -14.66
CA LEU A 31 -22.04 21.37 -14.09
C LEU A 31 -21.21 21.31 -12.81
N ALA A 32 -20.08 22.00 -12.77
CA ALA A 32 -19.23 22.06 -11.59
C ALA A 32 -19.90 22.79 -10.43
N ASP A 33 -20.58 23.90 -10.70
CA ASP A 33 -21.36 24.68 -9.74
C ASP A 33 -22.53 23.85 -9.19
N GLN A 34 -23.25 23.11 -10.05
CA GLN A 34 -24.29 22.16 -9.63
C GLN A 34 -23.76 21.05 -8.72
N LEU A 35 -22.53 20.59 -8.95
CA LEU A 35 -21.88 19.55 -8.16
C LEU A 35 -21.13 20.11 -6.93
N GLY A 36 -21.03 21.43 -6.78
CA GLY A 36 -20.29 22.10 -5.71
C GLY A 36 -18.78 21.80 -5.73
N ILE A 37 -18.21 21.59 -6.91
CA ILE A 37 -16.78 21.27 -7.09
C ILE A 37 -16.11 22.33 -7.95
N PRO A 38 -14.80 22.64 -7.79
CA PRO A 38 -14.14 23.61 -8.65
C PRO A 38 -13.99 23.08 -10.08
N PHE A 39 -13.94 23.98 -11.06
CA PHE A 39 -13.72 23.67 -12.48
C PHE A 39 -12.45 24.31 -13.01
N LEU A 40 -11.66 23.55 -13.77
CA LEU A 40 -10.49 24.07 -14.46
C LEU A 40 -10.31 23.41 -15.83
N GLU A 41 -9.97 24.23 -16.82
CA GLU A 41 -9.66 23.78 -18.17
C GLU A 41 -8.15 23.66 -18.36
N THR A 42 -7.68 22.49 -18.83
CA THR A 42 -6.25 22.18 -19.00
C THR A 42 -5.94 21.63 -20.40
N SER A 43 -4.72 21.91 -20.88
CA SER A 43 -4.13 21.24 -22.04
C SER A 43 -2.80 20.64 -21.66
N ALA A 44 -2.74 19.30 -21.60
CA ALA A 44 -1.49 18.57 -21.41
C ALA A 44 -0.50 18.77 -22.57
N LYS A 45 -0.99 19.12 -23.77
CA LYS A 45 -0.16 19.39 -24.95
C LYS A 45 0.57 20.73 -24.83
N ASN A 46 -0.14 21.77 -24.37
CA ASN A 46 0.40 23.12 -24.25
C ASN A 46 0.88 23.43 -22.82
N SER A 47 0.90 22.44 -21.92
CA SER A 47 1.14 22.60 -20.48
C SER A 47 0.28 23.70 -19.84
N HIS A 48 -0.89 23.97 -20.41
CA HIS A 48 -1.76 25.05 -19.98
C HIS A 48 -2.60 24.60 -18.78
N ASN A 49 -2.53 25.35 -17.68
CA ASN A 49 -3.25 25.15 -16.42
C ASN A 49 -3.06 23.80 -15.71
N VAL A 50 -2.15 22.94 -16.17
CA VAL A 50 -1.84 21.65 -15.53
C VAL A 50 -1.22 21.86 -14.14
N GLU A 51 -0.30 22.83 -14.02
CA GLU A 51 0.31 23.19 -12.73
C GLU A 51 -0.71 23.82 -11.79
N GLN A 52 -1.57 24.70 -12.28
CA GLN A 52 -2.63 25.33 -11.50
C GLN A 52 -3.64 24.31 -10.97
N ALA A 53 -4.01 23.29 -11.77
CA ALA A 53 -4.86 22.19 -11.34
C ALA A 53 -4.27 21.45 -10.13
N PHE A 54 -2.95 21.21 -10.20
CA PHE A 54 -2.20 20.51 -9.16
C PHE A 54 -2.08 21.35 -7.89
N ILE A 55 -1.78 22.65 -8.02
CA ILE A 55 -1.67 23.58 -6.89
C ILE A 55 -3.02 23.73 -6.18
N GLU A 56 -4.12 23.85 -6.91
CA GLU A 56 -5.45 24.05 -6.34
C GLU A 56 -5.91 22.82 -5.56
N MET A 57 -5.75 21.62 -6.13
CA MET A 57 -5.98 20.36 -5.42
C MET A 57 -5.10 20.23 -4.18
N SER A 58 -3.81 20.59 -4.28
CA SER A 58 -2.87 20.52 -3.15
C SER A 58 -3.26 21.48 -2.03
N ARG A 59 -3.71 22.69 -2.37
CA ARG A 59 -4.20 23.69 -1.43
C ARG A 59 -5.44 23.19 -0.70
N GLU A 60 -6.41 22.63 -1.43
CA GLU A 60 -7.65 22.13 -0.86
C GLU A 60 -7.40 20.96 0.10
N ILE A 61 -6.54 20.01 -0.30
CA ILE A 61 -6.10 18.90 0.57
C ILE A 61 -5.45 19.45 1.83
N LYS A 62 -4.53 20.42 1.71
CA LYS A 62 -3.82 21.03 2.85
C LYS A 62 -4.77 21.80 3.78
N ALA A 63 -5.77 22.49 3.24
CA ALA A 63 -6.78 23.19 4.03
C ALA A 63 -7.64 22.21 4.84
N ARG A 64 -8.07 21.11 4.22
CA ARG A 64 -8.82 20.04 4.91
C ARG A 64 -8.02 19.37 6.03
N VAL A 65 -6.70 19.19 5.83
CA VAL A 65 -5.81 18.66 6.87
C VAL A 65 -5.69 19.61 8.08
N LYS A 66 -5.87 20.92 7.87
CA LYS A 66 -5.84 21.93 8.95
C LYS A 66 -7.16 22.05 9.72
N THR A 67 -8.31 21.75 9.10
CA THR A 67 -9.65 21.98 9.69
C THR A 67 -10.33 20.73 10.27
N ALA A 68 -9.81 19.52 10.03
CA ALA A 68 -10.17 18.39 10.87
C ALA A 68 -9.75 18.71 12.32
N PRO A 69 -10.59 18.46 13.35
CA PRO A 69 -10.19 18.67 14.73
C PRO A 69 -8.90 17.89 14.96
N GLN A 70 -7.81 18.65 15.14
CA GLN A 70 -6.55 18.10 15.59
C GLN A 70 -6.87 17.51 16.97
N PRO A 71 -6.77 16.19 17.19
CA PRO A 71 -6.69 15.72 18.56
C PRO A 71 -5.46 16.41 19.13
N SER A 72 -5.68 17.09 20.26
CA SER A 72 -4.70 17.77 21.06
C SER A 72 -3.34 17.11 20.97
N ARG A 73 -2.31 17.91 20.67
CA ARG A 73 -0.89 17.56 20.82
C ARG A 73 -0.60 17.28 22.31
N SER A 74 -0.99 16.11 22.76
CA SER A 74 -0.68 15.53 24.06
C SER A 74 -0.71 14.01 23.87
N GLY A 75 0.41 13.35 24.20
CA GLY A 75 0.65 11.91 24.33
C GLY A 75 -0.33 10.89 23.71
N ALA A 76 0.23 9.91 22.98
CA ALA A 76 -0.41 8.71 22.41
C ALA A 76 -1.03 8.88 21.00
N GLY A 77 -0.18 9.26 20.03
CA GLY A 77 -0.51 9.15 18.61
C GLY A 77 -0.29 7.73 18.08
N GLY A 78 -1.35 6.94 17.98
CA GLY A 78 -1.35 5.76 17.11
C GLY A 78 -0.97 6.15 15.67
N PRO A 79 -0.26 5.30 14.92
CA PRO A 79 0.38 5.68 13.67
C PRO A 79 -0.63 6.04 12.57
N ALA A 80 -0.77 7.34 12.29
CA ALA A 80 -1.69 7.86 11.26
C ALA A 80 -1.48 7.23 9.86
N ARG A 81 -0.28 6.73 9.56
CA ARG A 81 0.06 6.10 8.25
C ARG A 81 -0.29 4.61 8.19
N LEU A 82 -0.42 3.95 9.34
CA LEU A 82 -0.97 2.59 9.46
C LEU A 82 -2.50 2.59 9.47
N ARG A 83 -3.18 3.75 9.41
CA ARG A 83 -4.65 3.82 9.33
C ARG A 83 -5.24 3.05 8.15
N PHE A 84 -4.52 2.91 7.03
CA PHE A 84 -5.00 2.08 5.92
C PHE A 84 -5.07 0.62 6.34
N LEU A 85 -4.00 0.11 6.96
CA LEU A 85 -3.95 -1.23 7.54
C LEU A 85 -5.04 -1.44 8.60
N LEU A 86 -5.20 -0.48 9.52
CA LEU A 86 -6.21 -0.52 10.60
C LEU A 86 -7.67 -0.48 10.11
N LYS A 87 -7.93 -0.05 8.86
CA LYS A 87 -9.28 -0.06 8.26
C LYS A 87 -9.62 -1.39 7.58
N ASN A 88 -8.63 -2.21 7.26
CA ASN A 88 -8.83 -3.48 6.58
C ASN A 88 -9.06 -4.59 7.62
N ARG A 89 -10.33 -5.01 7.80
CA ARG A 89 -10.68 -6.10 8.73
C ARG A 89 -9.94 -7.40 8.46
N GLU A 90 -9.55 -7.64 7.21
CA GLU A 90 -8.80 -8.81 6.75
C GLU A 90 -7.31 -8.82 7.14
N LEU A 91 -6.75 -7.68 7.58
CA LEU A 91 -5.34 -7.52 7.94
C LEU A 91 -5.16 -7.16 9.42
N SER A 92 -6.24 -7.19 10.20
CA SER A 92 -6.29 -6.72 11.58
C SER A 92 -5.28 -7.42 12.49
N ARG A 93 -5.06 -8.73 12.30
CA ARG A 93 -4.10 -9.52 13.09
C ARG A 93 -2.67 -8.99 12.97
N PHE A 94 -2.23 -8.69 11.76
CA PHE A 94 -0.89 -8.13 11.54
C PHE A 94 -0.78 -6.69 12.08
N CYS A 95 -1.86 -5.90 11.98
CA CYS A 95 -1.90 -4.56 12.56
C CYS A 95 -1.74 -4.59 14.08
N GLU A 96 -2.40 -5.53 14.74
CA GLU A 96 -2.28 -5.76 16.18
C GLU A 96 -0.82 -6.08 16.54
N LEU A 97 -0.15 -6.98 15.81
CA LEU A 97 1.26 -7.29 16.04
C LEU A 97 2.17 -6.05 15.89
N ILE A 98 1.93 -5.19 14.89
CA ILE A 98 2.69 -3.94 14.74
C ILE A 98 2.47 -3.01 15.92
N MET A 99 1.24 -2.91 16.44
CA MET A 99 0.91 -2.05 17.58
C MET A 99 1.48 -2.57 18.90
N MET A 100 1.72 -3.87 19.01
CA MET A 100 2.36 -4.50 20.16
C MET A 100 3.89 -4.40 20.13
N CYS A 101 4.49 -4.19 18.95
CA CYS A 101 5.92 -4.01 18.80
C CYS A 101 6.40 -2.66 19.34
N ASP A 102 7.71 -2.59 19.59
CA ASP A 102 8.40 -1.38 20.05
C ASP A 102 8.04 -0.14 19.19
N PRO A 103 7.71 1.02 19.83
CA PRO A 103 7.39 2.26 19.13
C PRO A 103 8.43 2.73 18.11
N SER A 104 9.70 2.33 18.26
CA SER A 104 10.78 2.61 17.30
C SER A 104 10.51 2.03 15.91
N VAL A 105 9.93 0.84 15.81
CA VAL A 105 9.61 0.18 14.53
C VAL A 105 8.46 0.89 13.85
N VAL A 106 7.44 1.25 14.63
CA VAL A 106 6.33 2.06 14.15
C VAL A 106 6.84 3.42 13.70
N HIS A 107 7.77 4.03 14.43
CA HIS A 107 8.40 5.29 14.05
C HIS A 107 9.17 5.13 12.73
N GLU A 108 9.98 4.09 12.57
CA GLU A 108 10.73 3.79 11.35
C GLU A 108 9.82 3.63 10.13
N LEU A 109 8.73 2.87 10.23
CA LEU A 109 7.74 2.74 9.17
C LEU A 109 7.00 4.07 8.87
N ASN A 110 6.98 4.98 9.85
CA ASN A 110 6.44 6.34 9.71
C ASN A 110 7.48 7.39 9.27
N LEU A 111 8.77 7.06 9.13
CA LEU A 111 9.81 8.01 8.69
C LEU A 111 9.74 8.31 7.17
N THR A 112 10.65 9.18 6.69
CA THR A 112 10.70 9.80 5.35
C THR A 112 11.16 8.86 4.23
N GLY A 113 10.64 7.64 4.17
CA GLY A 113 10.90 6.72 3.07
C GLY A 113 9.61 6.04 2.61
N PRO A 114 9.42 5.82 1.30
CA PRO A 114 8.44 4.85 0.86
C PRO A 114 8.85 3.46 1.35
N TYR A 115 7.92 2.69 1.87
CA TYR A 115 8.10 1.29 2.25
C TYR A 115 7.13 0.40 1.48
N SER A 116 7.58 -0.78 1.11
CA SER A 116 6.74 -1.84 0.57
C SER A 116 6.55 -2.91 1.62
N LEU A 117 5.32 -3.06 2.09
CA LEU A 117 4.95 -4.00 3.15
C LEU A 117 4.37 -5.27 2.57
N PHE A 118 4.87 -6.41 3.03
CA PHE A 118 4.34 -7.74 2.76
C PHE A 118 3.51 -8.16 3.98
N VAL A 119 2.19 -8.10 3.86
CA VAL A 119 1.27 -8.20 4.98
C VAL A 119 0.51 -9.52 4.93
N PRO A 120 0.70 -10.41 5.91
CA PRO A 120 -0.08 -11.64 6.01
C PRO A 120 -1.56 -11.33 6.19
N HIS A 121 -2.41 -11.99 5.41
CA HIS A 121 -3.85 -12.01 5.64
C HIS A 121 -4.18 -12.64 7.01
N ASN A 122 -5.32 -12.35 7.61
CA ASN A 122 -5.69 -12.93 8.91
C ASN A 122 -5.62 -14.47 8.93
N ASN A 123 -6.09 -15.13 7.88
CA ASN A 123 -6.04 -16.60 7.74
C ASN A 123 -4.63 -17.13 7.40
N ALA A 124 -3.67 -16.26 7.06
CA ALA A 124 -2.30 -16.65 6.77
C ALA A 124 -1.60 -17.26 7.99
N PHE A 125 -1.99 -16.82 9.19
CA PHE A 125 -1.44 -17.32 10.44
C PHE A 125 -1.87 -18.76 10.75
N ASP A 126 -2.89 -19.30 10.07
CA ASP A 126 -3.33 -20.68 10.24
C ASP A 126 -2.30 -21.68 9.68
N ARG A 127 -1.37 -21.21 8.83
CA ARG A 127 -0.22 -21.98 8.34
C ARG A 127 0.93 -22.07 9.35
N VAL A 128 0.87 -21.31 10.44
CA VAL A 128 1.88 -21.31 11.50
C VAL A 128 1.52 -22.35 12.55
N LYS A 129 2.50 -23.14 13.00
CA LYS A 129 2.30 -24.06 14.13
C LYS A 129 1.92 -23.26 15.38
N GLY A 130 0.78 -23.58 15.98
CA GLY A 130 0.21 -22.81 17.09
C GLY A 130 -0.58 -21.55 16.69
N GLY A 131 -0.66 -21.26 15.38
CA GLY A 131 -1.52 -20.22 14.84
C GLY A 131 -1.11 -18.79 15.22
N TYR A 132 -2.07 -17.87 15.08
CA TYR A 132 -1.88 -16.46 15.42
C TYR A 132 -1.51 -16.24 16.89
N GLU A 133 -2.16 -16.95 17.82
CA GLU A 133 -1.94 -16.79 19.26
C GLU A 133 -0.50 -17.14 19.66
N HIS A 134 0.10 -18.15 19.03
CA HIS A 134 1.50 -18.48 19.27
C HIS A 134 2.45 -17.36 18.81
N VAL A 135 2.20 -16.79 17.62
CA VAL A 135 2.99 -15.67 17.09
C VAL A 135 2.84 -14.45 18.02
N LYS A 136 1.61 -14.16 18.45
CA LYS A 136 1.29 -13.07 19.37
C LYS A 136 2.02 -13.23 20.70
N ALA A 137 1.87 -14.38 21.35
CA ALA A 137 2.52 -14.66 22.64
C ALA A 137 4.06 -14.60 22.53
N THR A 138 4.64 -15.05 21.42
CA THR A 138 6.09 -14.96 21.20
C THR A 138 6.58 -13.52 21.09
N ILE A 139 5.81 -12.65 20.45
CA ILE A 139 6.12 -11.22 20.31
C ILE A 139 5.93 -10.51 21.66
N GLU A 140 4.90 -10.86 22.43
CA GLU A 140 4.68 -10.33 23.79
C GLU A 140 5.83 -10.70 24.72
N ALA A 141 6.29 -11.95 24.66
CA ALA A 141 7.39 -12.44 25.48
C ALA A 141 8.75 -11.86 25.07
N ASN A 142 8.94 -11.53 23.78
CA ASN A 142 10.18 -11.00 23.26
C ASN A 142 9.95 -9.89 22.21
N PRO A 143 10.01 -8.61 22.63
CA PRO A 143 9.82 -7.47 21.75
C PRO A 143 10.82 -7.39 20.58
N ASP A 144 12.05 -7.89 20.75
CA ASP A 144 13.05 -7.91 19.67
C ASP A 144 12.65 -8.88 18.55
N LYS A 145 12.07 -10.04 18.90
CA LYS A 145 11.46 -10.96 17.93
C LYS A 145 10.32 -10.27 17.17
N GLY A 146 9.50 -9.47 17.85
CA GLY A 146 8.48 -8.63 17.21
C GLY A 146 9.08 -7.63 16.23
N ARG A 147 10.12 -6.91 16.63
CA ARG A 147 10.85 -5.96 15.78
C ARG A 147 11.36 -6.66 14.51
N ASP A 148 12.04 -7.79 14.66
CA ASP A 148 12.56 -8.54 13.52
C ASP A 148 11.46 -9.09 12.62
N PHE A 149 10.35 -9.58 13.20
CA PHE A 149 9.20 -10.03 12.43
C PHE A 149 8.65 -8.91 11.53
N ILE A 150 8.43 -7.71 12.05
CA ILE A 150 7.91 -6.58 11.26
C ILE A 150 8.92 -6.10 10.21
N ARG A 151 10.20 -6.00 10.59
CA ARG A 151 11.28 -5.58 9.68
C ARG A 151 11.46 -6.55 8.52
N ASN A 152 11.28 -7.85 8.77
CA ASN A 152 11.33 -8.90 7.77
C ASN A 152 10.12 -8.92 6.81
N HIS A 153 9.03 -8.27 7.19
CA HIS A 153 7.87 -8.05 6.32
C HIS A 153 7.90 -6.68 5.63
N SER A 154 9.00 -5.94 5.73
CA SER A 154 9.14 -4.57 5.25
C SER A 154 10.35 -4.42 4.34
N ILE A 155 10.19 -3.72 3.21
CA ILE A 155 11.28 -3.35 2.30
C ILE A 155 11.28 -1.84 2.10
N ARG A 156 12.47 -1.23 2.08
CA ARG A 156 12.62 0.18 1.76
C ARG A 156 12.47 0.40 0.25
N GLY A 157 11.62 1.35 -0.14
CA GLY A 157 11.34 1.69 -1.54
C GLY A 157 9.93 1.31 -1.99
N ASN A 158 9.59 1.71 -3.21
CA ASN A 158 8.36 1.32 -3.91
C ASN A 158 8.64 0.09 -4.80
N ILE A 159 8.33 -1.08 -4.28
CA ILE A 159 8.49 -2.37 -4.94
C ILE A 159 7.23 -2.66 -5.75
N ILE A 160 7.18 -2.15 -6.99
CA ILE A 160 6.05 -2.40 -7.90
C ILE A 160 6.24 -3.77 -8.56
N LEU A 161 5.55 -4.79 -8.04
CA LEU A 161 5.73 -6.16 -8.47
C LEU A 161 5.32 -6.37 -9.92
N ASN A 162 4.26 -5.73 -10.40
CA ASN A 162 3.86 -5.80 -11.80
C ASN A 162 4.94 -5.29 -12.78
N ARG A 163 5.83 -4.41 -12.32
CA ARG A 163 6.99 -3.95 -13.11
C ARG A 163 8.16 -4.90 -12.94
N MET A 164 8.42 -5.38 -11.73
CA MET A 164 9.52 -6.29 -11.44
C MET A 164 9.42 -7.60 -12.22
N ILE A 165 8.23 -8.21 -12.25
CA ILE A 165 8.02 -9.51 -12.89
C ILE A 165 8.21 -9.47 -14.41
N LYS A 166 8.27 -8.28 -15.03
CA LYS A 166 8.54 -8.11 -16.45
C LYS A 166 10.03 -8.04 -16.76
N ARG A 167 10.87 -7.88 -15.73
CA ARG A 167 12.32 -7.86 -15.89
C ARG A 167 12.83 -9.30 -16.01
N PRO A 168 13.79 -9.56 -16.91
CA PRO A 168 14.38 -10.89 -17.07
C PRO A 168 15.27 -11.28 -15.87
N GLU A 169 15.72 -10.30 -15.09
CA GLU A 169 16.56 -10.50 -13.91
C GLU A 169 15.72 -10.65 -12.63
N ASN A 170 15.66 -11.86 -12.08
CA ASN A 170 15.12 -12.11 -10.75
C ASN A 170 16.22 -11.84 -9.71
N ARG A 171 16.45 -10.57 -9.35
CA ARG A 171 17.40 -10.21 -8.27
C ARG A 171 16.70 -10.31 -6.91
N PRO A 172 17.39 -10.79 -5.86
CA PRO A 172 16.84 -10.80 -4.52
C PRO A 172 16.62 -9.37 -4.03
N MET A 173 15.53 -9.16 -3.30
CA MET A 173 15.26 -7.95 -2.54
C MET A 173 15.63 -8.18 -1.09
N PHE A 174 16.00 -7.12 -0.38
CA PHE A 174 16.40 -7.23 1.02
C PHE A 174 15.35 -6.57 1.92
N THR A 175 14.93 -7.29 2.95
CA THR A 175 14.06 -6.76 4.01
C THR A 175 14.80 -5.73 4.85
N LEU A 176 14.10 -5.02 5.75
CA LEU A 176 14.77 -4.11 6.69
C LEU A 176 15.75 -4.86 7.61
N SER A 177 15.50 -6.13 7.91
CA SER A 177 16.47 -6.99 8.64
C SER A 177 17.52 -7.63 7.72
N GLN A 178 17.74 -7.07 6.52
CA GLN A 178 18.75 -7.53 5.55
C GLN A 178 18.57 -8.99 5.11
N THR A 179 17.37 -9.56 5.29
CA THR A 179 17.12 -10.93 4.86
C THR A 179 16.68 -10.93 3.40
N PRO A 180 17.31 -11.74 2.53
CA PRO A 180 16.98 -11.74 1.12
C PRO A 180 15.67 -12.48 0.85
N ILE A 181 14.83 -11.91 -0.02
CA ILE A 181 13.59 -12.51 -0.51
C ILE A 181 13.52 -12.40 -2.03
N ARG A 182 12.85 -13.35 -2.67
CA ARG A 182 12.61 -13.36 -4.12
C ARG A 182 11.14 -13.48 -4.42
N VAL A 183 10.73 -12.88 -5.53
CA VAL A 183 9.36 -12.98 -6.05
C VAL A 183 9.41 -13.68 -7.39
N GLU A 184 8.63 -14.74 -7.52
CA GLU A 184 8.59 -15.58 -8.71
C GLU A 184 7.17 -15.73 -9.25
N ARG A 185 7.09 -15.97 -10.57
CA ARG A 185 5.84 -16.38 -11.21
C ARG A 185 5.72 -17.88 -11.10
N THR A 186 4.73 -18.36 -10.37
CA THR A 186 4.35 -19.77 -10.33
C THR A 186 3.25 -20.03 -11.37
N LYS A 187 3.40 -21.10 -12.15
CA LYS A 187 2.33 -21.59 -13.03
C LYS A 187 1.28 -22.30 -12.17
N ARG A 188 -0.01 -22.03 -12.40
CA ARG A 188 -1.10 -22.73 -11.72
C ARG A 188 -1.25 -24.12 -12.35
N ALA A 189 -1.11 -25.17 -11.57
CA ALA A 189 -1.43 -26.54 -11.98
C ALA A 189 -2.95 -26.76 -11.88
N THR A 190 -3.72 -26.21 -12.80
CA THR A 190 -5.11 -26.64 -13.02
C THR A 190 -5.40 -26.61 -14.52
N GLU A 191 -5.67 -27.81 -15.05
CA GLU A 191 -6.13 -28.10 -16.40
C GLU A 191 -7.36 -27.24 -16.79
N CYS A 192 -7.53 -26.98 -18.09
CA CYS A 192 -8.69 -26.33 -18.71
C CYS A 192 -8.92 -24.83 -18.44
N SER A 193 -8.01 -23.96 -18.89
CA SER A 193 -8.37 -22.64 -19.49
C SER A 193 -7.12 -21.94 -20.06
N PRO A 194 -7.17 -21.33 -21.25
CA PRO A 194 -6.04 -20.59 -21.85
C PRO A 194 -5.74 -19.24 -21.19
N ALA A 195 -6.41 -18.86 -20.11
CA ALA A 195 -6.04 -17.70 -19.31
C ALA A 195 -4.96 -18.10 -18.27
N GLU A 196 -3.69 -18.07 -18.69
CA GLU A 196 -2.53 -18.22 -17.80
C GLU A 196 -2.48 -17.07 -16.77
N TYR A 197 -3.21 -17.19 -15.67
CA TYR A 197 -2.97 -16.31 -14.52
C TYR A 197 -1.69 -16.77 -13.82
N HIS A 198 -0.56 -16.13 -14.14
CA HIS A 198 0.65 -16.28 -13.34
C HIS A 198 0.33 -15.92 -11.90
N LEU A 199 0.47 -16.89 -11.00
CA LEU A 199 0.40 -16.61 -9.58
C LEU A 199 1.76 -16.08 -9.13
N LEU A 200 1.79 -15.06 -8.27
CA LEU A 200 3.07 -14.62 -7.70
C LEU A 200 3.29 -15.33 -6.36
N SER A 201 4.51 -15.79 -6.16
CA SER A 201 4.97 -16.32 -4.88
C SER A 201 6.20 -15.57 -4.42
N VAL A 202 6.26 -15.29 -3.13
CA VAL A 202 7.42 -14.72 -2.46
C VAL A 202 8.02 -15.78 -1.53
N HIS A 203 9.33 -15.93 -1.57
CA HIS A 203 10.07 -16.87 -0.74
C HIS A 203 11.36 -16.24 -0.20
N LYS A 204 11.82 -16.76 0.93
CA LYS A 204 13.12 -16.41 1.51
C LYS A 204 14.23 -17.02 0.65
N ASP A 205 15.19 -16.21 0.23
CA ASP A 205 16.34 -16.69 -0.53
C ASP A 205 17.32 -17.38 0.43
N GLY A 206 17.77 -18.59 0.09
CA GLY A 206 18.75 -19.34 0.89
C GLY A 206 18.26 -20.02 2.18
N SER A 207 16.95 -20.13 2.41
CA SER A 207 16.43 -21.02 3.47
C SER A 207 16.37 -22.47 2.98
N ALA A 208 16.53 -23.42 3.89
CA ALA A 208 16.30 -24.85 3.63
C ALA A 208 14.95 -25.08 2.94
N ALA A 209 14.87 -26.15 2.14
CA ALA A 209 13.74 -26.55 1.30
C ALA A 209 12.35 -26.64 1.99
N ASP A 210 12.27 -26.38 3.30
CA ASP A 210 11.08 -26.53 4.14
C ASP A 210 10.26 -25.25 4.35
N THR A 211 10.72 -24.07 3.92
CA THR A 211 9.88 -22.86 4.02
C THR A 211 8.93 -22.77 2.82
N LEU A 212 7.67 -23.17 3.02
CA LEU A 212 6.64 -23.08 1.98
C LEU A 212 6.54 -21.64 1.43
N PRO A 213 6.55 -21.46 0.10
CA PRO A 213 6.42 -20.12 -0.48
C PRO A 213 5.08 -19.48 -0.07
N CYS A 214 5.11 -18.16 0.11
CA CYS A 214 3.92 -17.38 0.37
C CYS A 214 3.35 -16.88 -0.96
N ARG A 215 2.10 -17.23 -1.24
CA ARG A 215 1.38 -16.76 -2.43
C ARG A 215 0.93 -15.33 -2.20
N MET A 216 1.03 -14.52 -3.25
CA MET A 216 0.50 -13.17 -3.27
C MET A 216 -1.00 -13.22 -3.52
N LEU A 217 -1.78 -12.72 -2.56
CA LEU A 217 -3.24 -12.60 -2.66
C LEU A 217 -3.62 -11.30 -3.38
N ARG A 218 -2.94 -10.20 -3.05
CA ARG A 218 -3.08 -8.88 -3.68
C ARG A 218 -1.74 -8.15 -3.66
N TRP A 219 -1.44 -7.31 -4.63
CA TRP A 219 -0.18 -6.56 -4.66
C TRP A 219 -0.31 -5.19 -5.31
N ASP A 220 0.73 -4.38 -5.15
CA ASP A 220 0.82 -3.00 -5.66
C ASP A 220 -0.30 -2.09 -5.12
N ILE A 221 -0.80 -2.39 -3.91
CA ILE A 221 -1.82 -1.57 -3.25
C ILE A 221 -1.15 -0.29 -2.75
N ARG A 222 -1.49 0.84 -3.36
CA ARG A 222 -0.93 2.15 -2.98
C ARG A 222 -1.39 2.54 -1.58
N CYS A 223 -0.42 2.82 -0.72
CA CYS A 223 -0.60 3.34 0.63
C CYS A 223 -0.01 4.75 0.75
N CYS A 224 -0.29 5.45 1.84
CA CYS A 224 0.17 6.82 2.05
C CYS A 224 1.69 6.97 2.11
N ASN A 225 2.43 5.91 2.45
CA ASN A 225 3.90 5.92 2.52
C ASN A 225 4.54 4.74 1.77
N GLY A 226 3.96 4.34 0.64
CA GLY A 226 4.54 3.32 -0.25
C GLY A 226 3.52 2.31 -0.76
N LEU A 227 3.87 1.03 -0.73
CA LEU A 227 3.07 -0.05 -1.30
C LEU A 227 2.76 -1.13 -0.27
N LEU A 228 1.65 -1.83 -0.48
CA LEU A 228 1.23 -2.96 0.31
C LEU A 228 0.95 -4.15 -0.60
N HIS A 229 1.43 -5.30 -0.15
CA HIS A 229 1.28 -6.60 -0.80
C HIS A 229 0.70 -7.57 0.22
N VAL A 230 -0.46 -8.14 -0.05
CA VAL A 230 -1.12 -9.10 0.83
C VAL A 230 -0.67 -10.51 0.48
N ILE A 231 -0.23 -11.27 1.49
CA ILE A 231 0.29 -12.63 1.34
C ILE A 231 -0.53 -13.65 2.14
N ASP A 232 -0.51 -14.90 1.70
CA ASP A 232 -1.27 -16.01 2.31
C ASP A 232 -0.51 -16.78 3.40
N GLY A 233 0.68 -16.32 3.78
CA GLY A 233 1.51 -16.89 4.84
C GLY A 233 2.46 -15.81 5.36
N PRO A 234 2.84 -15.79 6.64
CA PRO A 234 3.95 -14.96 7.10
C PRO A 234 5.26 -15.40 6.43
N LEU A 235 6.02 -14.43 5.92
CA LEU A 235 7.31 -14.67 5.27
C LEU A 235 8.34 -15.28 6.22
N PHE A 236 8.24 -14.92 7.50
CA PHE A 236 9.15 -15.30 8.55
C PHE A 236 8.34 -15.71 9.77
N VAL A 237 8.64 -16.88 10.31
CA VAL A 237 8.04 -17.40 11.53
C VAL A 237 9.16 -17.69 12.50
N PHE A 238 8.90 -17.52 13.79
CA PHE A 238 9.87 -17.85 14.83
C PHE A 238 10.13 -19.35 14.80
N GLU A 239 11.39 -19.74 14.61
CA GLU A 239 11.80 -21.12 14.91
C GLU A 239 11.68 -21.29 16.44
N GLY A 240 10.93 -22.31 16.84
CA GLY A 240 10.66 -22.66 18.23
C GLY A 240 11.83 -23.38 18.87
#